data_AF-A0A521TLE1-F1
#
_entry.id   AF-A0A521TLE1-F1
#
_cell.length_a   1.000
_cell.length_b   1.000
_cell.length_c   1.000
_cell.angle_alpha   90.00
_cell.angle_beta   90.00
_cell.angle_gamma   90.00
#
_symmetry.space_group_name_H-M   'P 1'
#
loop_
_entity.id
_entity.type
_entity.pdbx_description
1 polymer ?
#
loop_
_entity_poly.entity_id
_entity_poly.type
_entity_poly.pdbx_seq_one_letter_code
_entity_poly.pdbx_strand_id
1 'polypeptide(L)'
;MRQISGANSTKLEGREGSFVILLDTTVLVYAVGEEHPLKEPCRRILSLHATGQIELATTIEVIQEFAHVYARRRRPPEAVNIALQWVTGLDVIATTREDLLHGLVLFEERAALSAFDAILAAVALRHPEKSLISADRAFSAIRGLKWRSPTTFRE
;
A
#
# COMPACT_ATOMS: atom_id res chain seq x y z
N MET A 1 16.64 -22.84 -2.14
CA MET A 1 15.27 -22.82 -2.70
C MET A 1 14.32 -23.08 -1.54
N ARG A 2 13.71 -22.05 -0.94
CA ARG A 2 12.71 -22.25 0.13
C ARG A 2 11.33 -22.31 -0.51
N GLN A 3 10.62 -23.41 -0.29
CA GLN A 3 9.25 -23.57 -0.74
C GLN A 3 8.37 -22.54 -0.02
N ILE A 4 7.63 -21.75 -0.78
CA ILE A 4 6.60 -20.86 -0.28
C ILE A 4 5.32 -21.68 -0.33
N SER A 5 4.93 -22.26 0.82
CA SER A 5 3.69 -23.00 0.97
C SER A 5 2.53 -22.04 0.82
N GLY A 6 1.59 -22.37 -0.07
CA GLY A 6 0.37 -21.60 -0.32
C GLY A 6 -0.46 -21.43 0.95
N ALA A 7 -0.82 -20.19 1.25
CA ALA A 7 -1.78 -19.85 2.29
C ALA A 7 -3.20 -19.93 1.73
N ASN A 8 -4.07 -20.56 2.52
CA ASN A 8 -5.49 -20.82 2.27
C ASN A 8 -6.29 -19.57 1.86
N SER A 9 -6.89 -19.61 0.67
CA SER A 9 -8.11 -18.87 0.37
C SER A 9 -9.30 -19.58 1.03
N THR A 10 -9.69 -19.19 2.25
CA THR A 10 -11.02 -19.51 2.80
C THR A 10 -11.35 -18.67 4.04
N LYS A 11 -11.95 -17.49 3.84
CA LYS A 11 -13.16 -16.99 4.55
C LYS A 11 -13.42 -15.52 4.19
N LEU A 12 -14.33 -15.29 3.25
CA LEU A 12 -14.95 -13.98 3.01
C LEU A 12 -16.48 -14.10 3.10
N GLU A 13 -16.96 -14.72 4.17
CA GLU A 13 -18.39 -14.69 4.50
C GLU A 13 -18.56 -14.08 5.90
N GLY A 14 -19.15 -12.88 5.95
CA GLY A 14 -19.82 -12.36 7.13
C GLY A 14 -19.10 -11.30 7.99
N ARG A 15 -18.44 -10.29 7.40
CA ARG A 15 -18.14 -9.04 8.12
C ARG A 15 -18.76 -7.85 7.39
N GLU A 16 -20.04 -7.58 7.66
CA GLU A 16 -20.61 -6.27 7.37
C GLU A 16 -19.86 -5.24 8.22
N GLY A 17 -18.91 -4.52 7.61
CA GLY A 17 -18.24 -3.37 8.22
C GLY A 17 -16.73 -3.24 8.02
N SER A 18 -16.00 -4.19 7.41
CA SER A 18 -14.57 -4.00 7.16
C SER A 18 -14.32 -3.21 5.87
N PHE A 19 -13.79 -2.00 6.01
CA PHE A 19 -13.38 -1.16 4.88
C PHE A 19 -11.95 -1.54 4.46
N VAL A 20 -11.74 -1.84 3.17
CA VAL A 20 -10.42 -2.21 2.63
C VAL A 20 -9.65 -0.95 2.22
N ILE A 21 -8.38 -0.86 2.64
CA ILE A 21 -7.53 0.31 2.41
C ILE A 21 -6.25 -0.10 1.70
N LEU A 22 -5.92 0.60 0.61
CA LEU A 22 -4.68 0.40 -0.12
C LEU A 22 -3.54 1.19 0.53
N LEU A 23 -2.42 0.53 0.80
CA LEU A 23 -1.21 1.15 1.34
C LEU A 23 -0.20 1.45 0.23
N ASP A 24 0.32 2.67 0.25
CA ASP A 24 1.50 3.09 -0.49
C ASP A 24 2.82 2.65 0.20
N THR A 25 3.91 2.58 -0.56
CA THR A 25 5.26 2.30 -0.10
C THR A 25 5.70 3.23 1.02
N THR A 26 5.31 4.51 0.97
CA THR A 26 5.68 5.45 2.05
C THR A 26 5.20 4.98 3.42
N VAL A 27 4.01 4.40 3.51
CA VAL A 27 3.46 3.87 4.77
C VAL A 27 4.30 2.72 5.29
N LEU A 28 4.65 1.78 4.41
CA LEU A 28 5.49 0.63 4.75
C LEU A 28 6.88 1.07 5.20
N VAL A 29 7.51 1.99 4.47
CA VAL A 29 8.84 2.52 4.79
C VAL A 29 8.85 3.22 6.13
N TYR A 30 7.88 4.09 6.43
CA TYR A 30 7.85 4.80 7.71
C TYR A 30 7.50 3.89 8.90
N ALA A 31 6.71 2.84 8.71
CA ALA A 31 6.34 1.93 9.78
C ALA A 31 7.53 1.16 10.38
N VAL A 32 8.53 0.83 9.55
CA VAL A 32 9.72 0.06 9.97
C VAL A 32 11.02 0.88 9.93
N GLY A 33 10.96 2.10 9.42
CA GLY A 33 12.12 2.99 9.28
C GLY A 33 12.65 3.56 10.59
N GLU A 34 13.65 4.43 10.44
CA GLU A 34 14.21 5.23 11.53
C GLU A 34 13.18 6.21 12.11
N GLU A 35 13.57 6.91 13.18
CA GLU A 35 12.70 7.88 13.84
C GLU A 35 12.25 8.97 12.87
N HIS A 36 10.92 9.12 12.73
CA HIS A 36 10.28 10.08 11.87
C HIS A 36 8.87 10.39 12.39
N PRO A 37 8.35 11.63 12.26
CA PRO A 37 7.01 11.98 12.71
C PRO A 37 5.88 11.11 12.14
N LEU A 38 6.10 10.47 10.99
CA LEU A 38 5.13 9.57 10.34
C LEU A 38 5.20 8.12 10.81
N LYS A 39 6.21 7.74 11.60
CA LYS A 39 6.41 6.36 12.05
C LYS A 39 5.22 5.86 12.87
N GLU A 40 4.88 6.57 13.94
CA GLU A 40 3.76 6.19 14.80
C GLU A 40 2.40 6.24 14.10
N PRO A 41 2.07 7.27 13.29
CA PRO A 41 0.88 7.24 12.45
C PRO A 41 0.78 6.00 11.55
N CYS A 42 1.86 5.59 10.88
CA CYS A 42 1.85 4.41 10.03
C CYS A 42 1.71 3.11 10.83
N ARG A 43 2.39 3.00 11.98
CA ARG A 43 2.29 1.83 12.88
C ARG A 43 0.90 1.68 13.47
N ARG A 44 0.21 2.79 13.77
CA ARG A 44 -1.18 2.78 14.23
C ARG A 44 -2.11 2.15 13.19
N ILE A 45 -1.98 2.52 11.92
CA ILE A 45 -2.78 1.94 10.83
C ILE A 45 -2.58 0.42 10.75
N LEU A 46 -1.33 -0.05 10.77
CA LEU A 46 -1.04 -1.48 10.79
C LEU A 46 -1.60 -2.20 12.03
N SER A 47 -1.67 -1.50 13.17
CA SER A 47 -2.24 -2.04 14.40
C SER A 47 -3.77 -2.16 14.34
N LEU A 48 -4.46 -1.22 13.70
CA LEU A 48 -5.90 -1.33 13.43
C LEU A 48 -6.20 -2.58 12.58
N HIS A 49 -5.33 -2.88 11.61
CA HIS A 49 -5.43 -4.11 10.82
C HIS A 49 -5.19 -5.37 11.64
N ALA A 50 -4.09 -5.39 12.40
CA ALA A 50 -3.74 -6.53 13.25
C ALA A 50 -4.81 -6.85 14.31
N THR A 51 -5.57 -5.85 14.74
CA THR A 51 -6.69 -5.99 15.69
C THR A 51 -8.04 -6.25 15.00
N GLY A 52 -8.07 -6.31 13.67
CA GLY A 52 -9.25 -6.63 12.87
C GLY A 52 -10.27 -5.50 12.78
N GLN A 53 -9.88 -4.25 13.04
CA GLN A 53 -10.72 -3.06 12.92
C GLN A 53 -10.84 -2.58 11.46
N ILE A 54 -9.78 -2.76 10.67
CA ILE A 54 -9.74 -2.45 9.24
C ILE A 54 -9.07 -3.57 8.45
N GLU A 55 -9.32 -3.60 7.14
CA GLU A 55 -8.60 -4.49 6.21
C GLU A 55 -7.61 -3.66 5.39
N LEU A 56 -6.37 -4.13 5.31
CA LEU A 56 -5.32 -3.47 4.55
C LEU A 56 -4.91 -4.36 3.39
N ALA A 57 -4.75 -3.72 2.24
CA ALA A 57 -4.19 -4.32 1.05
C ALA A 57 -3.06 -3.44 0.51
N THR A 58 -2.24 -4.00 -0.35
CA THR A 58 -1.22 -3.27 -1.11
C THR A 58 -1.07 -3.90 -2.50
N THR A 59 -0.07 -3.51 -3.28
CA THR A 59 0.23 -4.12 -4.57
C THR A 59 1.62 -4.77 -4.60
N ILE A 60 1.87 -5.59 -5.61
CA ILE A 60 3.19 -6.21 -5.83
C ILE A 60 4.26 -5.13 -6.01
N GLU A 61 3.93 -4.07 -6.76
CA GLU A 61 4.82 -2.96 -7.06
C GLU A 61 5.19 -2.19 -5.78
N VAL A 62 4.24 -1.96 -4.88
CA VAL A 62 4.52 -1.33 -3.57
C VAL A 62 5.50 -2.14 -2.73
N ILE A 63 5.35 -3.46 -2.71
CA ILE A 63 6.27 -4.36 -1.99
C ILE A 63 7.65 -4.37 -2.66
N GLN A 64 7.70 -4.38 -4.00
CA GLN A 64 8.94 -4.30 -4.77
C GLN A 64 9.68 -2.99 -4.49
N GLU A 65 8.98 -1.85 -4.55
CA GLU A 65 9.55 -0.54 -4.29
C GLU A 65 10.00 -0.41 -2.83
N PHE A 66 9.22 -0.91 -1.87
CA PHE A 66 9.63 -1.00 -0.47
C PHE A 66 10.96 -1.77 -0.34
N ALA A 67 11.06 -2.96 -0.92
CA ALA A 67 12.27 -3.78 -0.82
C ALA A 67 13.47 -3.07 -1.47
N HIS A 68 13.26 -2.41 -2.61
CA HIS A 68 14.28 -1.64 -3.31
C HIS A 68 14.76 -0.43 -2.48
N VAL A 69 13.86 0.41 -2.00
CA VAL A 69 14.17 1.62 -1.22
C VAL A 69 14.81 1.25 0.13
N TYR A 70 14.26 0.27 0.83
CA TYR A 70 14.75 -0.14 2.14
C TYR A 70 16.15 -0.76 2.05
N ALA A 71 16.42 -1.57 1.02
CA ALA A 71 17.74 -2.14 0.75
C ALA A 71 18.81 -1.11 0.34
N ARG A 72 18.44 0.13 -0.03
CA ARG A 72 19.42 1.21 -0.23
C ARG A 72 19.93 1.79 1.09
N ARG A 73 19.16 1.67 2.17
CA ARG A 73 19.48 2.19 3.51
C ARG A 73 19.94 1.11 4.50
N ARG A 74 19.73 -0.16 4.14
CA ARG A 74 20.00 -1.38 4.91
C ARG A 74 20.56 -2.47 4.00
N ARG A 75 20.81 -3.68 4.51
CA ARG A 75 21.30 -4.78 3.66
C ARG A 75 20.13 -5.50 2.96
N PRO A 76 20.30 -6.03 1.74
CA PRO A 76 19.24 -6.75 1.03
C PRO A 76 18.53 -7.86 1.84
N PRO A 77 19.22 -8.69 2.65
CA PRO A 77 18.55 -9.70 3.46
C PRO A 77 17.55 -9.14 4.49
N GLU A 78 17.85 -7.97 5.06
CA GLU A 78 16.93 -7.30 6.00
C GLU A 78 15.68 -6.80 5.28
N ALA A 79 15.86 -6.19 4.10
CA ALA A 79 14.74 -5.75 3.26
C ALA A 79 13.83 -6.91 2.85
N VAL A 80 14.41 -8.04 2.44
CA VAL A 80 13.66 -9.26 2.07
C VAL A 80 12.88 -9.80 3.27
N ASN A 81 13.48 -9.88 4.45
CA ASN A 81 12.80 -10.38 5.64
C ASN A 81 11.55 -9.55 5.97
N ILE A 82 11.63 -8.22 5.87
CA ILE A 82 10.48 -7.35 6.14
C ILE A 82 9.46 -7.42 5.00
N ALA A 83 9.90 -7.45 3.74
CA ALA A 83 9.00 -7.59 2.59
C ALA A 83 8.17 -8.89 2.67
N LEU A 84 8.77 -9.99 3.14
CA LEU A 84 8.06 -11.25 3.38
C LEU A 84 7.00 -11.12 4.49
N GLN A 85 7.24 -10.30 5.51
CA GLN A 85 6.23 -10.00 6.53
C GLN A 85 5.05 -9.23 5.92
N TRP A 86 5.29 -8.28 5.01
CA TRP A 86 4.21 -7.59 4.29
C TRP A 86 3.38 -8.54 3.43
N VAL A 87 4.02 -9.43 2.66
CA VAL A 87 3.32 -10.43 1.84
C VAL A 87 2.49 -11.39 2.71
N THR A 88 2.94 -11.70 3.93
CA THR A 88 2.22 -12.61 4.83
C THR A 88 1.07 -11.92 5.56
N GLY A 89 1.21 -10.62 5.84
CA GLY A 89 0.31 -9.86 6.71
C GLY A 89 -0.66 -8.93 5.99
N LEU A 90 -0.58 -8.79 4.68
CA LEU A 90 -1.44 -7.90 3.89
C LEU A 90 -1.99 -8.64 2.67
N ASP A 91 -3.21 -8.29 2.26
CA ASP A 91 -3.71 -8.69 0.96
C ASP A 91 -2.91 -8.00 -0.15
N VAL A 92 -2.62 -8.73 -1.23
CA VAL A 92 -1.88 -8.20 -2.38
C VAL A 92 -2.79 -8.16 -3.60
N ILE A 93 -3.17 -6.95 -3.99
CA ILE A 93 -3.99 -6.68 -5.17
C ILE A 93 -3.10 -6.72 -6.41
N ALA A 94 -3.56 -7.46 -7.42
CA ALA A 94 -2.91 -7.50 -8.72
C ALA A 94 -3.19 -6.22 -9.51
N THR A 95 -2.12 -5.62 -10.02
CA THR A 95 -2.17 -4.56 -11.03
C THR A 95 -2.49 -5.18 -12.38
N THR A 96 -3.46 -4.62 -13.10
CA THR A 96 -3.89 -5.11 -14.42
C THR A 96 -3.31 -4.27 -15.56
N ARG A 97 -3.52 -4.73 -16.80
CA ARG A 97 -3.17 -3.97 -18.00
C ARG A 97 -3.92 -2.63 -18.04
N GLU A 98 -5.18 -2.63 -17.64
CA GLU A 98 -6.04 -1.45 -17.62
C GLU A 98 -5.53 -0.43 -16.60
N ASP A 99 -5.07 -0.89 -15.43
CA ASP A 99 -4.44 -0.03 -14.43
C ASP A 99 -3.17 0.62 -14.97
N LEU A 100 -2.33 -0.16 -15.68
CA LEU A 100 -1.12 0.36 -16.30
C LEU A 100 -1.47 1.43 -17.36
N LEU A 101 -2.41 1.16 -18.26
CA LEU A 101 -2.81 2.10 -19.30
C LEU A 101 -3.39 3.39 -18.69
N HIS A 102 -4.28 3.27 -17.72
CA HIS A 102 -4.85 4.43 -17.04
C HIS A 102 -3.79 5.20 -16.23
N GLY A 103 -2.88 4.48 -15.55
CA GLY A 103 -1.77 5.08 -14.83
C GLY A 103 -0.83 5.87 -15.72
N LEU A 104 -0.54 5.38 -16.94
CA LEU A 104 0.27 6.12 -17.91
C LEU A 104 -0.41 7.42 -18.38
N VAL A 105 -1.73 7.39 -18.60
CA VAL A 105 -2.50 8.61 -18.90
C VAL A 105 -2.47 9.59 -17.72
N LEU A 106 -2.68 9.10 -16.49
CA LEU A 106 -2.58 9.93 -15.29
C LEU A 106 -1.19 10.55 -15.13
N PHE A 107 -0.13 9.80 -15.44
CA PHE A 107 1.25 10.28 -15.37
C PHE A 107 1.51 11.39 -16.39
N GLU A 108 1.02 11.24 -17.62
CA GLU A 108 1.10 12.28 -18.65
C GLU A 108 0.39 13.57 -18.23
N GLU A 109 -0.81 13.47 -17.65
CA GLU A 109 -1.62 14.62 -17.25
C GLU A 109 -1.15 15.30 -15.95
N ARG A 110 -0.38 14.60 -15.11
CA ARG A 110 -0.04 15.03 -13.74
C ARG A 110 1.46 14.95 -13.47
N ALA A 111 2.19 15.99 -13.87
CA ALA A 111 3.63 16.11 -13.67
C ALA A 111 4.12 16.03 -12.19
N ALA A 112 3.22 16.11 -11.21
CA ALA A 112 3.56 15.98 -9.79
C ALA A 112 3.61 14.52 -9.29
N LEU A 113 3.10 13.55 -10.05
CA LEU A 113 3.15 12.12 -9.72
C LEU A 113 4.33 11.46 -10.40
N SER A 114 4.95 10.47 -9.76
CA SER A 114 5.81 9.53 -10.49
C SER A 114 4.95 8.55 -11.31
N ALA A 115 5.55 7.88 -12.30
CA ALA A 115 4.86 6.84 -13.07
C ALA A 115 4.35 5.71 -12.16
N PHE A 116 5.13 5.37 -11.13
CA PHE A 116 4.74 4.40 -10.10
C PHE A 116 3.48 4.86 -9.36
N ASP A 117 3.49 6.09 -8.85
CA ASP A 117 2.35 6.65 -8.09
C ASP A 117 1.11 6.76 -8.95
N ALA A 118 1.26 7.12 -10.22
CA ALA A 118 0.15 7.22 -11.16
C ALA A 118 -0.51 5.84 -11.42
N ILE A 119 0.29 4.76 -11.53
CA ILE A 119 -0.22 3.40 -11.66
C ILE A 119 -0.89 2.94 -10.36
N LEU A 120 -0.30 3.22 -9.20
CA LEU A 120 -0.92 2.92 -7.90
C LEU A 120 -2.26 3.65 -7.73
N ALA A 121 -2.34 4.92 -8.16
CA ALA A 121 -3.57 5.68 -8.19
C ALA A 121 -4.62 5.04 -9.11
N ALA A 122 -4.22 4.54 -10.28
CA ALA A 122 -5.12 3.84 -11.19
C ALA A 122 -5.70 2.55 -10.56
N VAL A 123 -4.86 1.75 -9.88
CA VAL A 123 -5.31 0.58 -9.11
C VAL A 123 -6.32 1.00 -8.05
N ALA A 124 -6.05 2.07 -7.31
CA ALA A 124 -6.97 2.58 -6.29
C ALA A 124 -8.28 3.11 -6.88
N LEU A 125 -8.25 3.79 -8.03
CA LEU A 125 -9.44 4.28 -8.73
C LEU A 125 -10.34 3.16 -9.26
N ARG A 126 -9.76 2.00 -9.62
CA ARG A 126 -10.52 0.79 -9.97
C ARG A 126 -11.28 0.21 -8.76
N HIS A 127 -10.91 0.62 -7.56
CA HIS A 127 -11.54 0.25 -6.30
C HIS A 127 -12.11 1.49 -5.58
N PRO A 128 -13.11 2.18 -6.16
CA PRO A 128 -13.62 3.45 -5.63
C PRO A 128 -14.25 3.32 -4.24
N GLU A 129 -14.60 2.12 -3.82
CA GLU A 129 -15.02 1.81 -2.47
C GLU A 129 -13.88 2.00 -1.46
N LYS A 130 -12.62 1.73 -1.85
CA LYS A 130 -11.41 1.73 -0.99
C LYS A 130 -10.80 3.13 -0.86
N SER A 131 -10.01 3.32 0.19
CA SER A 131 -9.15 4.51 0.36
C SER A 131 -7.69 4.17 0.08
N LEU A 132 -6.93 5.12 -0.45
CA LEU A 132 -5.48 5.04 -0.55
C LEU A 132 -4.85 5.82 0.61
N ILE A 133 -4.00 5.18 1.40
CA ILE A 133 -3.16 5.87 2.39
C ILE A 133 -1.75 6.06 1.82
N SER A 134 -1.33 7.31 1.74
CA SER A 134 0.03 7.71 1.35
C SER A 134 0.46 8.97 2.10
N ALA A 135 1.76 9.08 2.39
CA ALA A 135 2.34 10.32 2.88
C ALA A 135 2.45 11.40 1.79
N ASP A 136 2.42 11.01 0.51
CA ASP A 136 2.48 11.94 -0.60
C ASP A 136 1.11 12.61 -0.81
N ARG A 137 1.13 13.95 -0.84
CA ARG A 137 -0.05 14.77 -1.05
C ARG A 137 -0.43 14.89 -2.52
N ALA A 138 0.43 14.54 -3.46
CA ALA A 138 0.12 14.59 -4.89
C ALA A 138 -1.14 13.78 -5.25
N PHE A 139 -1.37 12.65 -4.55
CA PHE A 139 -2.60 11.86 -4.67
C PHE A 139 -3.88 12.62 -4.34
N SER A 140 -3.84 13.65 -3.49
CA SER A 140 -5.04 14.41 -3.10
C SER A 140 -5.65 15.21 -4.26
N ALA A 141 -4.87 15.45 -5.32
CA ALA A 141 -5.33 16.17 -6.50
C ALA A 141 -6.05 15.28 -7.53
N ILE A 142 -6.04 13.95 -7.35
CA ILE A 142 -6.63 12.99 -8.28
C ILE A 142 -8.13 12.89 -8.03
N ARG A 143 -8.93 13.29 -9.02
CA ARG A 143 -10.39 13.25 -8.93
C ARG A 143 -10.88 11.81 -8.79
N GLY A 144 -11.78 11.58 -7.84
CA GLY A 144 -12.37 10.25 -7.58
C GLY A 144 -11.53 9.37 -6.65
N LEU A 145 -10.27 9.73 -6.38
CA LEU A 145 -9.42 8.99 -5.47
C LEU A 145 -9.70 9.39 -4.01
N LYS A 146 -10.05 8.41 -3.17
CA LYS A 146 -10.20 8.61 -1.72
C LYS A 146 -8.84 8.55 -1.02
N TRP A 147 -8.05 9.61 -1.17
CA TRP A 147 -6.75 9.71 -0.48
C TRP A 147 -6.91 10.10 1.00
N ARG A 148 -6.05 9.54 1.85
CA ARG A 148 -5.91 9.86 3.28
C ARG A 148 -4.44 9.92 3.68
N SER A 149 -4.06 10.97 4.42
CA SER A 149 -2.73 11.02 5.03
C SER A 149 -2.66 10.08 6.25
N PRO A 150 -1.51 9.42 6.51
CA PRO A 150 -1.31 8.65 7.75
C PRO A 150 -1.62 9.46 9.02
N THR A 151 -1.35 10.76 9.00
CA THR A 151 -1.53 11.65 10.18
C THR A 151 -2.99 11.97 10.48
N THR A 152 -3.86 11.93 9.47
CA THR A 152 -5.27 12.31 9.59
C THR A 152 -6.21 11.13 9.52
N PHE A 153 -5.69 9.93 9.23
CA PHE A 153 -6.50 8.73 9.14
C PHE A 153 -7.15 8.42 10.49
N ARG A 154 -8.48 8.34 10.48
CA ARG A 154 -9.33 7.91 11.58
C ARG A 154 -10.30 6.88 11.01
N GLU A 155 -10.55 5.83 11.78
CA GLU A 155 -11.55 4.80 11.48
C GLU A 155 -12.96 5.39 11.33
#